data_AF-A0A2R3QXJ3-F1
#
_entry.id   AF-A0A2R3QXJ3-F1
#
_cell.length_a   1.000
_cell.length_b   1.000
_cell.length_c   1.000
_cell.angle_alpha   90.00
_cell.angle_beta   90.00
_cell.angle_gamma   90.00
#
_symmetry.space_group_name_H-M   'P 1'
#
loop_
_entity.id
_entity.type
_entity.pdbx_description
1 polymer ?
#
loop_
_entity_poly.entity_id
_entity_poly.type
_entity_poly.pdbx_seq_one_letter_code
_entity_poly.pdbx_strand_id
1 'polypeptide(L)'
;FEWKWDDIAAECENFLGPKGYAGVQVSPVNENVVIGNRPWWERYQPISYLLTTRSGNEEQFANMVKRCNNVGVRIYVDAVFNHMAADNANARGTGGSTADPSRKSFPAVPYSSTDFHTSCGISNYNDANQVRNCELSGLKDLDQSKPWVRDRIVDFLNKLISLGVAGFRVDAAKHMWPTDLKVIYNRVNNLSTAHGFASGTRLFIFQEVIDLGGEAVSKNEY
;
A
#
# COMPACT_ATOMS: atom_id res chain seq x y z
N PHE A 1 13.41 -7.41 -1.51
CA PHE A 1 12.73 -6.41 -2.38
C PHE A 1 12.49 -7.02 -3.75
N GLU A 2 11.28 -6.88 -4.33
CA GLU A 2 10.86 -7.46 -5.64
C GLU A 2 10.82 -9.00 -5.73
N TRP A 3 10.95 -9.71 -4.61
CA TRP A 3 10.91 -11.18 -4.60
C TRP A 3 9.51 -11.71 -4.90
N LYS A 4 9.41 -12.93 -5.45
CA LYS A 4 8.13 -13.61 -5.64
C LYS A 4 7.63 -14.21 -4.34
N TRP A 5 6.33 -14.42 -4.24
CA TRP A 5 5.73 -14.85 -2.97
C TRP A 5 6.18 -16.27 -2.62
N ASP A 6 6.29 -17.16 -3.62
CA ASP A 6 6.77 -18.53 -3.41
C ASP A 6 8.25 -18.56 -2.95
N ASP A 7 9.08 -17.64 -3.44
CA ASP A 7 10.49 -17.51 -3.02
C ASP A 7 10.58 -17.03 -1.56
N ILE A 8 9.77 -16.05 -1.18
CA ILE A 8 9.70 -15.56 0.21
C ILE A 8 9.20 -16.66 1.16
N ALA A 9 8.21 -17.44 0.73
CA ALA A 9 7.68 -18.54 1.53
C ALA A 9 8.77 -19.60 1.81
N ALA A 10 9.57 -19.94 0.79
CA ALA A 10 10.72 -20.83 0.96
C ALA A 10 11.80 -20.21 1.87
N GLU A 11 12.09 -18.93 1.71
CA GLU A 11 13.09 -18.20 2.51
C GLU A 11 12.70 -18.13 3.99
N CYS A 12 11.40 -17.95 4.27
CA CYS A 12 10.85 -18.00 5.63
C CYS A 12 11.19 -19.31 6.35
N GLU A 13 10.96 -20.44 5.68
CA GLU A 13 11.14 -21.78 6.25
C GLU A 13 12.62 -22.20 6.29
N ASN A 14 13.36 -21.92 5.23
CA ASN A 14 14.72 -22.44 5.06
C ASN A 14 15.79 -21.59 5.75
N PHE A 15 15.51 -20.29 5.97
CA PHE A 15 16.52 -19.37 6.49
C PHE A 15 15.99 -18.45 7.59
N LEU A 16 14.97 -17.64 7.30
CA LEU A 16 14.58 -16.55 8.21
C LEU A 16 14.08 -17.06 9.56
N GLY A 17 13.18 -18.05 9.56
CA GLY A 17 12.69 -18.70 10.77
C GLY A 17 13.84 -19.35 11.57
N PRO A 18 14.63 -20.26 10.98
CA PRO A 18 15.78 -20.88 11.66
C PRO A 18 16.83 -19.89 12.18
N LYS A 19 16.97 -18.72 11.56
CA LYS A 19 17.92 -17.67 11.97
C LYS A 19 17.33 -16.63 12.91
N GLY A 20 16.05 -16.75 13.28
CA GLY A 20 15.42 -15.87 14.26
C GLY A 20 15.04 -14.48 13.72
N TYR A 21 14.88 -14.33 12.40
CA TYR A 21 14.34 -13.10 11.83
C TYR A 21 12.84 -12.98 12.16
N ALA A 22 12.42 -11.80 12.58
CA ALA A 22 11.05 -11.57 13.03
C ALA A 22 10.03 -11.40 11.89
N GLY A 23 10.46 -10.96 10.70
CA GLY A 23 9.55 -10.71 9.60
C GLY A 23 10.19 -10.20 8.32
N VAL A 24 9.34 -10.01 7.32
CA VAL A 24 9.68 -9.59 5.95
C VAL A 24 8.76 -8.44 5.55
N GLN A 25 9.35 -7.34 5.07
CA GLN A 25 8.60 -6.35 4.30
C GLN A 25 8.55 -6.81 2.84
N VAL A 26 7.34 -6.95 2.30
CA VAL A 26 7.11 -7.29 0.89
C VAL A 26 6.88 -6.03 0.07
N SER A 27 7.27 -6.06 -1.21
CA SER A 27 6.92 -5.01 -2.19
C SER A 27 5.39 -4.87 -2.32
N PRO A 28 4.86 -3.76 -2.90
CA PRO A 28 3.41 -3.58 -3.06
C PRO A 28 2.75 -4.80 -3.70
N VAL A 29 1.66 -5.24 -3.04
CA VAL A 29 0.97 -6.51 -3.32
C VAL A 29 -0.29 -6.34 -4.16
N ASN A 30 -0.78 -5.11 -4.28
CA ASN A 30 -1.93 -4.77 -5.08
C ASN A 30 -1.55 -4.53 -6.55
N GLU A 31 -2.53 -4.66 -7.43
CA GLU A 31 -2.39 -4.47 -8.86
C GLU A 31 -1.86 -3.06 -9.17
N ASN A 32 -0.76 -3.04 -9.91
CA ASN A 32 -0.07 -1.83 -10.32
C ASN A 32 -0.03 -1.72 -11.84
N VAL A 33 0.22 -0.53 -12.36
CA VAL A 33 0.32 -0.30 -13.80
C VAL A 33 1.53 -1.03 -14.39
N VAL A 34 1.37 -1.57 -15.61
CA VAL A 34 2.45 -2.19 -16.37
C VAL A 34 3.16 -1.11 -17.18
N ILE A 35 4.47 -0.95 -16.97
CA ILE A 35 5.28 0.07 -17.66
C ILE A 35 6.35 -0.61 -18.52
N GLY A 36 6.66 -0.03 -19.68
CA GLY A 36 7.72 -0.54 -20.56
C GLY A 36 9.03 -0.77 -19.79
N ASN A 37 9.72 -1.87 -20.08
CA ASN A 37 10.93 -2.33 -19.38
C ASN A 37 10.74 -2.73 -17.90
N ARG A 38 9.50 -2.74 -17.40
CA ARG A 38 9.12 -3.24 -16.06
C ARG A 38 9.98 -2.68 -14.91
N PRO A 39 10.14 -1.35 -14.81
CA PRO A 39 10.95 -0.73 -13.76
C PRO A 39 10.37 -1.04 -12.38
N TRP A 40 11.21 -1.06 -11.35
CA TRP A 40 10.76 -1.37 -9.98
C TRP A 40 9.66 -0.43 -9.48
N TRP A 41 9.73 0.84 -9.87
CA TRP A 41 8.79 1.87 -9.42
C TRP A 41 7.39 1.74 -10.05
N GLU A 42 7.20 0.85 -11.03
CA GLU A 42 5.85 0.57 -11.56
C GLU A 42 4.90 0.06 -10.47
N ARG A 43 5.44 -0.55 -9.39
CA ARG A 43 4.66 -1.04 -8.24
C ARG A 43 4.05 0.05 -7.38
N TYR A 44 4.62 1.25 -7.40
CA TYR A 44 4.12 2.42 -6.67
C TYR A 44 3.13 3.22 -7.52
N GLN A 45 2.49 2.58 -8.49
CA GLN A 45 1.44 3.18 -9.32
C GLN A 45 0.22 2.25 -9.35
N PRO A 46 -0.59 2.27 -8.28
CA PRO A 46 -1.77 1.42 -8.17
C PRO A 46 -2.75 1.61 -9.34
N ILE A 47 -3.29 0.50 -9.84
CA ILE A 47 -4.44 0.48 -10.75
C ILE A 47 -5.67 -0.02 -10.01
N SER A 48 -5.49 -1.02 -9.12
CA SER A 48 -6.55 -1.50 -8.25
C SER A 48 -6.01 -2.11 -6.95
N TYR A 49 -6.93 -2.63 -6.13
CA TYR A 49 -6.62 -3.39 -4.92
C TYR A 49 -6.70 -4.92 -5.12
N LEU A 50 -6.75 -5.40 -6.37
CA LEU A 50 -6.59 -6.82 -6.68
C LEU A 50 -5.19 -7.30 -6.31
N LEU A 51 -5.06 -8.50 -5.73
CA LEU A 51 -3.75 -9.03 -5.32
C LEU A 51 -3.11 -9.81 -6.48
N THR A 52 -2.74 -9.13 -7.55
CA THR A 52 -2.10 -9.76 -8.72
C THR A 52 -1.00 -8.86 -9.25
N THR A 53 0.25 -9.29 -9.11
CA THR A 53 1.45 -8.52 -9.48
C THR A 53 2.48 -9.43 -10.17
N ARG A 54 3.66 -8.88 -10.51
CA ARG A 54 4.77 -9.69 -11.04
C ARG A 54 5.26 -10.77 -10.08
N SER A 55 4.97 -10.64 -8.80
CA SER A 55 5.43 -11.60 -7.81
C SER A 55 4.48 -12.76 -7.55
N GLY A 56 3.25 -12.67 -8.03
CA GLY A 56 2.25 -13.71 -7.87
C GLY A 56 0.82 -13.17 -7.79
N ASN A 57 -0.10 -14.11 -7.60
CA ASN A 57 -1.52 -13.86 -7.40
C ASN A 57 -1.92 -13.96 -5.91
N GLU A 58 -3.22 -13.82 -5.63
CA GLU A 58 -3.77 -13.82 -4.27
C GLU A 58 -3.55 -15.14 -3.54
N GLU A 59 -3.67 -16.27 -4.25
CA GLU A 59 -3.47 -17.61 -3.68
C GLU A 59 -2.00 -17.80 -3.26
N GLN A 60 -1.05 -17.41 -4.12
CA GLN A 60 0.37 -17.44 -3.80
C GLN A 60 0.69 -16.51 -2.63
N PHE A 61 0.01 -15.36 -2.52
CA PHE A 61 0.22 -14.42 -1.42
C PHE A 61 -0.26 -15.02 -0.10
N ALA A 62 -1.48 -15.55 -0.09
CA ALA A 62 -2.06 -16.23 1.07
C ALA A 62 -1.20 -17.43 1.51
N ASN A 63 -0.68 -18.21 0.56
CA ASN A 63 0.23 -19.32 0.83
C ASN A 63 1.52 -18.84 1.50
N MET A 64 2.16 -17.80 0.96
CA MET A 64 3.37 -17.22 1.56
C MET A 64 3.10 -16.70 2.98
N VAL A 65 2.03 -15.93 3.19
CA VAL A 65 1.70 -15.41 4.53
C VAL A 65 1.51 -16.54 5.54
N LYS A 66 0.74 -17.57 5.16
CA LYS A 66 0.49 -18.74 6.01
C LYS A 66 1.79 -19.46 6.37
N ARG A 67 2.63 -19.78 5.37
CA ARG A 67 3.90 -20.51 5.57
C ARG A 67 4.86 -19.72 6.46
N CYS A 68 5.03 -18.43 6.20
CA CYS A 68 5.88 -17.57 7.03
C CYS A 68 5.36 -17.46 8.47
N ASN A 69 4.05 -17.25 8.67
CA ASN A 69 3.46 -17.18 10.01
C ASN A 69 3.64 -18.49 10.80
N ASN A 70 3.56 -19.66 10.15
CA ASN A 70 3.74 -20.96 10.79
C ASN A 70 5.16 -21.17 11.35
N VAL A 71 6.16 -20.49 10.77
CA VAL A 71 7.56 -20.52 11.25
C VAL A 71 7.94 -19.27 12.04
N GLY A 72 6.94 -18.49 12.49
CA GLY A 72 7.14 -17.32 13.34
C GLY A 72 7.64 -16.07 12.62
N VAL A 73 7.73 -16.08 11.29
CA VAL A 73 8.17 -14.93 10.47
C VAL A 73 6.95 -14.14 10.01
N ARG A 74 6.85 -12.88 10.43
CA ARG A 74 5.70 -12.02 10.15
C ARG A 74 5.82 -11.28 8.82
N ILE A 75 4.68 -11.05 8.16
CA ILE A 75 4.65 -10.31 6.90
C ILE A 75 4.18 -8.88 7.13
N TYR A 76 4.94 -7.92 6.60
CA TYR A 76 4.59 -6.51 6.56
C TYR A 76 4.42 -6.09 5.09
N VAL A 77 3.26 -5.54 4.75
CA VAL A 77 2.98 -5.13 3.37
C VAL A 77 3.35 -3.67 3.16
N ASP A 78 4.06 -3.37 2.07
CA ASP A 78 4.19 -2.02 1.54
C ASP A 78 2.85 -1.57 0.94
N ALA A 79 2.17 -0.67 1.65
CA ALA A 79 0.81 -0.25 1.37
C ALA A 79 0.80 1.12 0.70
N VAL A 80 0.45 1.14 -0.59
CA VAL A 80 0.38 2.34 -1.42
C VAL A 80 -1.08 2.78 -1.56
N PHE A 81 -1.48 3.79 -0.79
CA PHE A 81 -2.84 4.35 -0.83
C PHE A 81 -2.91 5.87 -0.72
N ASN A 82 -1.77 6.57 -0.85
CA ASN A 82 -1.76 8.02 -1.09
C ASN A 82 -2.37 8.35 -2.46
N HIS A 83 -1.95 7.60 -3.48
CA HIS A 83 -2.19 7.94 -4.87
C HIS A 83 -2.52 6.69 -5.71
N MET A 84 -2.99 6.93 -6.92
CA MET A 84 -3.11 5.93 -7.99
C MET A 84 -2.10 6.24 -9.11
N ALA A 85 -2.06 5.40 -10.16
CA ALA A 85 -1.12 5.55 -11.27
C ALA A 85 -1.15 6.95 -11.91
N ALA A 86 0.01 7.40 -12.39
CA ALA A 86 0.14 8.64 -13.16
C ALA A 86 -0.44 8.47 -14.58
N ASP A 87 -0.44 9.56 -15.35
CA ASP A 87 -0.90 9.55 -16.74
C ASP A 87 -0.12 8.55 -17.59
N ASN A 88 -0.83 7.57 -18.13
CA ASN A 88 -0.28 6.53 -18.98
C ASN A 88 -1.31 6.16 -20.06
N ALA A 89 -0.90 6.30 -21.33
CA ALA A 89 -1.75 5.95 -22.45
C ALA A 89 -2.02 4.44 -22.45
N ASN A 90 -3.30 4.06 -22.35
CA ASN A 90 -3.75 2.67 -22.22
C ASN A 90 -3.26 2.00 -20.92
N ALA A 91 -3.35 2.72 -19.79
CA ALA A 91 -2.99 2.19 -18.48
C ALA A 91 -3.69 0.84 -18.22
N ARG A 92 -2.86 -0.20 -18.06
CA ARG A 92 -3.31 -1.56 -17.77
C ARG A 92 -2.56 -2.09 -16.56
N GLY A 93 -3.30 -2.65 -15.62
CA GLY A 93 -2.77 -3.24 -14.42
C GLY A 93 -2.24 -4.66 -14.65
N THR A 94 -1.37 -5.10 -13.74
CA THR A 94 -0.82 -6.46 -13.70
C THR A 94 -1.87 -7.56 -13.53
N GLY A 95 -3.06 -7.25 -13.01
CA GLY A 95 -4.23 -8.11 -12.89
C GLY A 95 -5.21 -7.98 -14.06
N GLY A 96 -4.87 -7.19 -15.08
CA GLY A 96 -5.65 -7.01 -16.30
C GLY A 96 -6.64 -5.85 -16.29
N SER A 97 -6.83 -5.15 -15.16
CA SER A 97 -7.72 -4.00 -15.07
C SER A 97 -7.24 -2.86 -15.97
N THR A 98 -8.18 -2.13 -16.57
CA THR A 98 -7.88 -0.91 -17.35
C THR A 98 -8.22 0.33 -16.53
N ALA A 99 -7.48 1.41 -16.73
CA ALA A 99 -7.75 2.71 -16.15
C ALA A 99 -7.57 3.83 -17.17
N ASP A 100 -8.17 4.99 -16.89
CA ASP A 100 -7.83 6.26 -17.55
C ASP A 100 -7.39 7.26 -16.48
N PRO A 101 -6.08 7.26 -16.11
CA PRO A 101 -5.56 8.14 -15.07
C PRO A 101 -5.73 9.63 -15.40
N SER A 102 -5.71 10.00 -16.69
CA SER A 102 -5.88 11.39 -17.14
C SER A 102 -7.26 11.94 -16.81
N ARG A 103 -8.26 11.06 -16.76
CA ARG A 103 -9.63 11.34 -16.31
C ARG A 103 -9.90 10.88 -14.88
N LYS A 104 -8.87 10.44 -14.16
CA LYS A 104 -8.96 9.90 -12.79
C LYS A 104 -9.99 8.78 -12.67
N SER A 105 -10.03 7.89 -13.66
CA SER A 105 -10.94 6.75 -13.70
C SER A 105 -10.19 5.45 -13.43
N PHE A 106 -10.52 4.80 -12.32
CA PHE A 106 -9.98 3.50 -11.91
C PHE A 106 -11.14 2.54 -11.58
N PRO A 107 -11.81 1.97 -12.60
CA PRO A 107 -13.07 1.24 -12.45
C PRO A 107 -13.00 -0.02 -11.57
N ALA A 108 -11.81 -0.63 -11.43
CA ALA A 108 -11.63 -1.83 -10.63
C ALA A 108 -11.65 -1.58 -9.10
N VAL A 109 -11.47 -0.33 -8.64
CA VAL A 109 -11.67 0.10 -7.24
C VAL A 109 -13.03 0.75 -7.00
N PRO A 110 -13.85 0.82 -8.04
CA PRO A 110 -14.44 2.04 -8.63
C PRO A 110 -14.05 3.39 -7.98
N TYR A 111 -12.90 3.96 -8.41
CA TYR A 111 -12.64 5.40 -8.23
C TYR A 111 -12.92 6.19 -9.50
N SER A 112 -13.42 7.40 -9.31
CA SER A 112 -13.71 8.42 -10.33
C SER A 112 -13.04 9.75 -9.95
N SER A 113 -13.12 10.75 -10.82
CA SER A 113 -12.52 12.07 -10.56
C SER A 113 -12.96 12.73 -9.27
N THR A 114 -14.12 12.37 -8.71
CA THR A 114 -14.59 12.88 -7.42
C THR A 114 -13.88 12.26 -6.23
N ASP A 115 -13.03 11.25 -6.41
CA ASP A 115 -12.35 10.55 -5.31
C ASP A 115 -10.91 11.03 -5.09
N PHE A 116 -10.51 12.06 -5.84
CA PHE A 116 -9.17 12.62 -5.84
C PHE A 116 -9.21 14.11 -5.53
N HIS A 117 -8.11 14.64 -5.02
CA HIS A 117 -7.92 16.08 -4.91
C HIS A 117 -7.89 16.75 -6.29
N THR A 118 -8.13 18.07 -6.33
CA THR A 118 -7.96 18.86 -7.54
C THR A 118 -6.51 18.75 -8.03
N SER A 119 -6.30 18.56 -9.33
CA SER A 119 -4.95 18.37 -9.87
C SER A 119 -4.08 19.60 -9.70
N CYS A 120 -2.95 19.41 -9.03
CA CYS A 120 -1.83 20.33 -8.88
C CYS A 120 -0.55 19.49 -8.69
N GLY A 121 0.62 20.06 -8.96
CA GLY A 121 1.89 19.41 -8.65
C GLY A 121 2.47 19.90 -7.32
N ILE A 122 3.34 19.11 -6.70
CA ILE A 122 4.13 19.53 -5.54
C ILE A 122 5.38 20.27 -6.02
N SER A 123 5.57 21.51 -5.58
CA SER A 123 6.73 22.35 -5.93
C SER A 123 7.34 23.11 -4.74
N ASN A 124 6.70 23.08 -3.57
CA ASN A 124 7.07 23.79 -2.36
C ASN A 124 6.78 22.92 -1.12
N TYR A 125 7.83 22.28 -0.58
CA TYR A 125 7.72 21.46 0.65
C TYR A 125 7.55 22.30 1.93
N ASN A 126 7.60 23.64 1.83
CA ASN A 126 7.20 24.54 2.92
C ASN A 126 5.71 24.92 2.89
N ASP A 127 4.93 24.34 1.97
CA ASP A 127 3.46 24.41 1.98
C ASP A 127 2.89 23.01 2.26
N ALA A 128 2.47 22.78 3.50
CA ALA A 128 1.90 21.51 3.93
C ALA A 128 0.62 21.13 3.15
N ASN A 129 -0.15 22.11 2.65
CA ASN A 129 -1.32 21.81 1.83
C ASN A 129 -0.91 21.27 0.47
N GLN A 130 0.12 21.87 -0.15
CA GLN A 130 0.63 21.36 -1.41
C GLN A 130 1.21 19.95 -1.24
N VAL A 131 1.97 19.72 -0.17
CA VAL A 131 2.56 18.40 0.12
C VAL A 131 1.50 17.31 0.26
N ARG A 132 0.32 17.62 0.82
CA ARG A 132 -0.71 16.63 1.16
C ARG A 132 -1.93 16.56 0.22
N ASN A 133 -2.10 17.54 -0.66
CA ASN A 133 -3.28 17.63 -1.53
C ASN A 133 -2.93 17.73 -3.03
N CYS A 134 -1.65 17.69 -3.40
CA CYS A 134 -1.21 17.74 -4.79
C CYS A 134 -0.53 16.44 -5.23
N GLU A 135 -0.51 16.23 -6.54
CA GLU A 135 0.02 15.04 -7.20
C GLU A 135 1.55 14.96 -7.02
N LEU A 136 2.01 13.99 -6.22
CA LEU A 136 3.42 13.63 -6.11
C LEU A 136 3.91 13.09 -7.46
N SER A 137 4.73 13.86 -8.18
CA SER A 137 5.25 13.46 -9.50
C SER A 137 4.15 13.05 -10.51
N GLY A 138 2.97 13.68 -10.45
CA GLY A 138 1.84 13.41 -11.35
C GLY A 138 1.01 12.18 -11.01
N LEU A 139 1.30 11.51 -9.89
CA LEU A 139 0.51 10.40 -9.35
C LEU A 139 -0.84 10.94 -8.86
N LYS A 140 -1.95 10.32 -9.26
CA LYS A 140 -3.29 10.87 -8.99
C LYS A 140 -3.60 10.75 -7.50
N ASP A 141 -3.64 11.89 -6.83
CA ASP A 141 -3.69 12.01 -5.38
C ASP A 141 -5.11 11.79 -4.84
N LEU A 142 -5.30 10.73 -4.05
CA LEU A 142 -6.60 10.35 -3.49
C LEU A 142 -7.02 11.35 -2.41
N ASP A 143 -8.31 11.67 -2.35
CA ASP A 143 -8.85 12.51 -1.28
C ASP A 143 -9.29 11.64 -0.10
N GLN A 144 -8.36 11.35 0.82
CA GLN A 144 -8.67 10.52 1.99
C GLN A 144 -9.57 11.24 3.00
N SER A 145 -9.99 12.49 2.79
CA SER A 145 -11.04 13.09 3.60
C SER A 145 -12.43 12.48 3.30
N LYS A 146 -12.60 11.91 2.09
CA LYS A 146 -13.86 11.34 1.62
C LYS A 146 -14.15 9.97 2.23
N PRO A 147 -15.37 9.74 2.77
CA PRO A 147 -15.75 8.43 3.31
C PRO A 147 -15.55 7.27 2.33
N TRP A 148 -15.94 7.46 1.06
CA TRP A 148 -15.80 6.44 0.02
C TRP A 148 -14.34 6.00 -0.18
N VAL A 149 -13.40 6.96 -0.24
CA VAL A 149 -11.97 6.68 -0.38
C VAL A 149 -11.46 5.89 0.82
N ARG A 150 -11.78 6.33 2.04
CA ARG A 150 -11.42 5.61 3.27
C ARG A 150 -12.02 4.21 3.32
N ASP A 151 -13.25 4.02 2.86
CA ASP A 151 -13.91 2.70 2.85
C ASP A 151 -13.15 1.71 1.96
N ARG A 152 -12.81 2.10 0.73
CA ARG A 152 -12.03 1.24 -0.18
C ARG A 152 -10.64 0.91 0.36
N ILE A 153 -9.96 1.87 1.00
CA ILE A 153 -8.66 1.64 1.65
C ILE A 153 -8.81 0.67 2.82
N VAL A 154 -9.80 0.88 3.70
CA VAL A 154 -10.06 0.01 4.86
C VAL A 154 -10.42 -1.41 4.40
N ASP A 155 -11.23 -1.57 3.35
CA ASP A 155 -11.56 -2.87 2.76
C ASP A 155 -10.30 -3.60 2.27
N PHE A 156 -9.41 -2.90 1.56
CA PHE A 156 -8.13 -3.42 1.11
C PHE A 156 -7.23 -3.86 2.28
N LEU A 157 -7.03 -3.00 3.29
CA LEU A 157 -6.20 -3.32 4.45
C LEU A 157 -6.79 -4.49 5.26
N ASN A 158 -8.12 -4.52 5.43
CA ASN A 158 -8.81 -5.62 6.13
C ASN A 158 -8.73 -6.95 5.38
N LYS A 159 -8.73 -6.93 4.05
CA LYS A 159 -8.43 -8.12 3.24
C LYS A 159 -7.02 -8.65 3.51
N LEU A 160 -6.02 -7.77 3.58
CA LEU A 160 -4.65 -8.20 3.90
C LEU A 160 -4.53 -8.74 5.33
N ILE A 161 -5.21 -8.13 6.30
CA ILE A 161 -5.26 -8.61 7.68
C ILE A 161 -5.93 -9.99 7.76
N SER A 162 -7.01 -10.23 7.02
CA SER A 162 -7.68 -11.54 7.01
C SER A 162 -6.79 -12.64 6.43
N LEU A 163 -5.91 -12.30 5.48
CA LEU A 163 -4.88 -13.18 4.93
C LEU A 163 -3.70 -13.43 5.88
N GLY A 164 -3.60 -12.69 6.99
CA GLY A 164 -2.61 -12.94 8.06
C GLY A 164 -1.42 -11.99 8.11
N VAL A 165 -1.48 -10.86 7.39
CA VAL A 165 -0.46 -9.81 7.45
C VAL A 165 -0.40 -9.21 8.85
N ALA A 166 0.80 -8.95 9.35
CA ALA A 166 1.05 -8.43 10.71
C ALA A 166 1.07 -6.90 10.78
N GLY A 167 1.25 -6.23 9.66
CA GLY A 167 1.37 -4.78 9.63
C GLY A 167 1.64 -4.20 8.25
N PHE A 168 1.77 -2.87 8.22
CA PHE A 168 1.94 -2.10 7.00
C PHE A 168 3.11 -1.12 7.11
N ARG A 169 3.94 -1.12 6.07
CA ARG A 169 4.77 0.04 5.72
C ARG A 169 3.86 0.96 4.93
N VAL A 170 3.53 2.12 5.47
CA VAL A 170 2.64 3.08 4.80
C VAL A 170 3.48 3.99 3.91
N ASP A 171 3.33 3.79 2.60
CA ASP A 171 4.00 4.57 1.57
C ASP A 171 3.57 6.03 1.58
N ALA A 172 4.52 6.94 1.33
CA ALA A 172 4.25 8.36 1.13
C ALA A 172 3.40 8.97 2.25
N ALA A 173 3.55 8.53 3.51
CA ALA A 173 2.71 9.00 4.62
C ALA A 173 2.81 10.51 4.84
N LYS A 174 3.97 11.12 4.56
CA LYS A 174 4.16 12.58 4.50
C LYS A 174 3.10 13.31 3.64
N HIS A 175 2.66 12.66 2.57
CA HIS A 175 1.72 13.19 1.58
C HIS A 175 0.26 12.95 1.95
N MET A 176 -0.02 12.37 3.11
CA MET A 176 -1.38 12.18 3.63
C MET A 176 -1.56 12.95 4.94
N TRP A 177 -2.78 13.40 5.21
CA TRP A 177 -3.11 14.04 6.49
C TRP A 177 -3.11 13.02 7.63
N PRO A 178 -2.41 13.28 8.76
CA PRO A 178 -2.42 12.41 9.93
C PRO A 178 -3.83 12.16 10.49
N THR A 179 -4.73 13.14 10.36
CA THR A 179 -6.14 13.00 10.78
C THR A 179 -6.88 11.94 9.97
N ASP A 180 -6.61 11.85 8.67
CA ASP A 180 -7.25 10.87 7.77
C ASP A 180 -6.68 9.48 7.99
N LEU A 181 -5.35 9.39 8.12
CA LEU A 181 -4.65 8.17 8.50
C LEU A 181 -5.17 7.61 9.83
N LYS A 182 -5.35 8.45 10.84
CA LYS A 182 -5.93 8.05 12.13
C LYS A 182 -7.33 7.45 11.98
N VAL A 183 -8.18 8.01 11.12
CA VAL A 183 -9.51 7.45 10.84
C VAL A 183 -9.39 6.08 10.19
N ILE A 184 -8.52 5.91 9.19
CA ILE A 184 -8.29 4.63 8.51
C ILE A 184 -7.77 3.58 9.51
N TYR A 185 -6.73 3.90 10.29
CA TYR A 185 -6.10 2.98 11.22
C TYR A 185 -7.02 2.55 12.38
N ASN A 186 -7.97 3.40 12.78
CA ASN A 186 -8.96 3.04 13.80
C ASN A 186 -10.07 2.12 13.26
N ARG A 187 -10.26 2.05 11.94
CA ARG A 187 -11.31 1.26 11.31
C ARG A 187 -10.88 -0.14 10.86
N VAL A 188 -9.58 -0.39 10.78
CA VAL A 188 -9.07 -1.73 10.41
C VAL A 188 -9.17 -2.71 11.57
N ASN A 189 -9.36 -3.98 11.24
CA ASN A 189 -9.57 -5.08 12.18
C ASN A 189 -8.32 -5.37 13.04
N ASN A 190 -8.52 -6.09 14.13
CA ASN A 190 -7.41 -6.72 14.85
C ASN A 190 -6.80 -7.84 14.00
N LEU A 191 -5.55 -8.20 14.27
CA LEU A 191 -4.87 -9.29 13.61
C LEU A 191 -5.58 -10.63 13.84
N SER A 192 -5.61 -11.46 12.81
CA SER A 192 -6.39 -12.69 12.79
C SER A 192 -5.77 -13.78 13.67
N THR A 193 -6.52 -14.27 14.67
CA THR A 193 -6.08 -15.38 15.54
C THR A 193 -5.83 -16.67 14.76
N ALA A 194 -6.44 -16.84 13.59
CA ALA A 194 -6.19 -17.97 12.69
C ALA A 194 -4.73 -18.04 12.17
N HIS A 195 -3.98 -16.94 12.27
CA HIS A 195 -2.58 -16.84 11.85
C HIS A 195 -1.61 -16.74 13.04
N GLY A 196 -2.03 -17.20 14.22
CA GLY A 196 -1.18 -17.31 15.40
C GLY A 196 -0.90 -15.98 16.11
N PHE A 197 -1.78 -14.98 15.93
CA PHE A 197 -1.77 -13.74 16.71
C PHE A 197 -2.66 -13.89 17.96
N ALA A 198 -2.32 -13.20 19.05
CA ALA A 198 -3.16 -13.17 20.24
C ALA A 198 -4.46 -12.37 19.98
N SER A 199 -5.55 -12.72 20.65
CA SER A 199 -6.80 -11.96 20.56
C SER A 199 -6.60 -10.49 20.94
N GLY A 200 -7.19 -9.58 20.19
CA GLY A 200 -7.06 -8.13 20.42
C GLY A 200 -5.75 -7.51 19.91
N THR A 201 -4.85 -8.28 19.31
CA THR A 201 -3.59 -7.76 18.77
C THR A 201 -3.87 -6.75 17.64
N ARG A 202 -3.35 -5.52 17.76
CA ARG A 202 -3.39 -4.52 16.68
C ARG A 202 -2.23 -4.75 15.70
N LEU A 203 -2.47 -4.37 14.45
CA LEU A 203 -1.44 -4.34 13.43
C LEU A 203 -0.27 -3.43 13.81
N PHE A 204 0.91 -3.73 13.29
CA PHE A 204 2.06 -2.83 13.35
C PHE A 204 2.02 -1.85 12.18
N ILE A 205 2.17 -0.55 12.45
CA ILE A 205 2.20 0.49 11.42
C ILE A 205 3.52 1.24 11.53
N PHE A 206 4.21 1.39 10.41
CA PHE A 206 5.37 2.26 10.29
C PHE A 206 5.26 3.06 9.00
N GLN A 207 5.51 4.36 9.11
CA GLN A 207 5.08 5.35 8.13
C GLN A 207 6.30 5.98 7.46
N GLU A 208 6.30 6.04 6.13
CA GLU A 208 7.33 6.77 5.40
C GLU A 208 7.08 8.27 5.50
N VAL A 209 7.84 8.93 6.37
CA VAL A 209 7.89 10.38 6.47
C VAL A 209 9.34 10.82 6.36
N ILE A 210 9.75 11.28 5.17
CA ILE A 210 11.11 11.75 4.91
C ILE A 210 11.28 13.15 5.49
N ASP A 211 11.56 13.26 6.79
CA ASP A 211 11.79 14.53 7.50
C ASP A 211 13.26 14.66 7.92
N LEU A 212 14.00 15.46 7.14
CA LEU A 212 15.40 15.83 7.40
C LEU A 212 15.52 17.24 8.02
N GLY A 213 14.40 17.86 8.43
CA GLY A 213 14.31 19.23 8.92
C GLY A 213 14.18 20.28 7.80
N GLY A 214 13.62 21.45 8.15
CA GLY A 214 13.53 22.61 7.24
C GLY A 214 12.34 22.59 6.25
N GLU A 215 11.36 21.73 6.48
CA GLU A 215 10.11 21.64 5.71
C GLU A 215 8.89 21.88 6.60
N ALA A 216 7.72 22.12 6.00
CA ALA A 216 6.49 22.40 6.74
C ALA A 216 5.83 21.17 7.37
N VAL A 217 6.15 19.96 6.89
CA VAL A 217 5.61 18.69 7.41
C VAL A 217 6.68 17.95 8.20
N SER A 218 6.37 17.62 9.45
CA SER A 218 7.27 16.89 10.35
C SER A 218 6.81 15.46 10.61
N LYS A 219 7.78 14.56 10.81
CA LYS A 219 7.52 13.19 11.28
C LYS A 219 6.84 13.10 12.64
N ASN A 220 6.92 14.16 13.46
CA ASN A 220 6.30 14.20 14.79
C ASN A 220 4.77 14.41 14.74
N GLU A 221 4.20 14.65 13.56
CA GLU A 221 2.74 14.73 13.37
C GLU A 221 2.06 13.35 13.27
N TYR A 222 2.84 12.25 13.22
CA TYR A 222 2.41 10.90 12.83
C TYR A 222 2.55 9.83 13.92
#